data_AF-A0A2G1LSI3-F1
#
_entry.id   AF-A0A2G1LSI3-F1
#
_cell.length_a   1.000
_cell.length_b   1.000
_cell.length_c   1.000
_cell.angle_alpha   90.00
_cell.angle_beta   90.00
_cell.angle_gamma   90.00
#
_symmetry.space_group_name_H-M   'P 1'
#
loop_
_entity.id
_entity.type
_entity.pdbx_description
1 polymer ?
#
loop_
_entity_poly.entity_id
_entity_poly.type
_entity_poly.pdbx_seq_one_letter_code
_entity_poly.pdbx_strand_id
1 'polypeptide(L)'
;MKILDPRVNLWPKGIVMRGLERDFGAAAPDAYLAWWSLAGVDGAVAEAPVNWLRPQPTRAQLAEQAAKAFAPPPPEKPKTLDAYLEWLASDSAQPERKWPGTPILPTGPAEAPLMVITDMPDMVDAGAGHLFADRAGALFDAMMRAIGLRRDDICLASLFTVRPAGGMVEASDLAHVADRIRLHVHLAAPRRLLLLGDRTVRALLPTDGADRSTGLRPFNHDGGTVPAIATFHPRLLLSQPAAKAECWRALQSLIEEDRP
;
A
#
# COMPACT_ATOMS: atom_id res chain seq x y z
N MET A 1 -76.51 -10.04 54.24
CA MET A 1 -77.89 -10.57 54.25
C MET A 1 -78.16 -11.03 52.82
N LYS A 2 -78.36 -12.30 52.44
CA LYS A 2 -78.68 -13.53 53.15
C LYS A 2 -78.07 -14.70 52.34
N ILE A 3 -77.55 -15.66 53.10
CA ILE A 3 -77.25 -17.05 52.74
C ILE A 3 -78.52 -17.74 52.21
N LEU A 4 -78.36 -18.76 51.35
CA LEU A 4 -79.14 -20.02 51.19
C LEU A 4 -78.80 -20.60 49.79
N ASP A 5 -78.71 -21.89 49.50
CA ASP A 5 -78.63 -23.17 50.22
C ASP A 5 -78.19 -24.20 49.15
N PRO A 6 -77.29 -25.14 49.45
CA PRO A 6 -76.62 -26.05 48.51
C PRO A 6 -77.46 -27.18 47.87
N ARG A 7 -78.76 -26.97 47.58
CA ARG A 7 -79.69 -28.09 47.22
C ARG A 7 -80.48 -28.00 45.92
N VAL A 8 -80.12 -27.13 44.97
CA VAL A 8 -80.82 -27.10 43.67
C VAL A 8 -79.87 -27.47 42.53
N ASN A 9 -79.71 -28.78 42.34
CA ASN A 9 -79.14 -29.40 41.15
C ASN A 9 -80.04 -29.09 39.94
N LEU A 10 -79.55 -28.29 38.98
CA LEU A 10 -80.26 -27.99 37.72
C LEU A 10 -79.61 -28.61 36.48
N TRP A 11 -78.70 -29.58 36.64
CA TRP A 11 -78.11 -30.28 35.50
C TRP A 11 -78.77 -31.64 35.26
N PRO A 12 -79.21 -31.94 34.02
CA PRO A 12 -79.79 -33.22 33.68
C PRO A 12 -78.70 -34.31 33.77
N LYS A 13 -78.95 -35.32 34.60
CA LYS A 13 -78.18 -36.56 34.65
C LYS A 13 -78.46 -37.36 33.39
N GLY A 14 -77.47 -37.44 32.51
CA GLY A 14 -77.53 -38.36 31.38
C GLY A 14 -76.66 -37.91 30.23
N ILE A 15 -75.39 -38.32 30.26
CA ILE A 15 -74.69 -39.02 29.17
C ILE A 15 -73.22 -39.07 29.57
N VAL A 16 -72.75 -40.28 29.76
CA VAL A 16 -71.38 -40.63 30.03
C VAL A 16 -70.55 -40.32 28.79
N MET A 17 -69.59 -39.40 28.89
CA MET A 17 -68.43 -39.38 28.00
C MET A 17 -67.23 -39.79 28.84
N ARG A 18 -66.83 -41.05 28.64
CA ARG A 18 -65.53 -41.60 29.03
C ARG A 18 -64.44 -40.54 28.80
N GLY A 19 -63.73 -40.17 29.85
CA GLY A 19 -62.41 -39.59 29.70
C GLY A 19 -61.56 -40.60 28.95
N LEU A 20 -61.33 -40.36 27.66
CA LEU A 20 -60.10 -40.82 27.05
C LEU A 20 -59.01 -39.99 27.72
N GLU A 21 -58.22 -40.63 28.59
CA GLU A 21 -56.81 -40.29 28.73
C GLU A 21 -56.22 -40.32 27.32
N ARG A 22 -56.21 -39.16 26.65
CA ARG A 22 -55.38 -38.98 25.46
C ARG A 22 -53.99 -38.69 26.00
N ASP A 23 -53.12 -39.68 25.84
CA ASP A 23 -51.67 -39.54 25.99
C ASP A 23 -51.18 -38.32 25.20
N PHE A 24 -51.06 -37.17 25.88
CA PHE A 24 -50.40 -35.99 25.33
C PHE A 24 -48.86 -36.13 25.29
N GLY A 25 -48.32 -37.29 25.67
CA GLY A 25 -46.88 -37.53 25.77
C GLY A 25 -46.15 -37.53 24.43
N ALA A 26 -46.81 -37.93 23.33
CA ALA A 26 -46.17 -38.09 22.02
C ALA A 26 -46.61 -37.05 20.97
N ALA A 27 -47.83 -36.52 21.04
CA ALA A 27 -48.37 -35.65 19.99
C ALA A 27 -47.91 -34.19 20.06
N ALA A 28 -47.56 -33.68 21.25
CA ALA A 28 -47.12 -32.29 21.42
C ALA A 28 -45.68 -32.04 20.92
N PRO A 29 -44.70 -32.94 21.16
CA PRO A 29 -43.37 -32.82 20.56
C PRO A 29 -43.40 -32.89 19.03
N ASP A 30 -44.19 -33.79 18.47
CA ASP A 30 -44.28 -34.00 17.02
C ASP A 30 -44.89 -32.78 16.30
N ALA A 31 -45.92 -32.17 16.88
CA ALA A 31 -46.51 -30.94 16.34
C ALA A 31 -45.52 -29.76 16.37
N TYR A 32 -44.69 -29.68 17.42
CA TYR A 32 -43.66 -28.64 17.53
C TYR A 32 -42.54 -28.85 16.50
N LEU A 33 -42.08 -30.10 16.31
CA LEU A 33 -41.04 -30.44 15.33
C LEU A 33 -41.52 -30.32 13.88
N ALA A 34 -42.80 -30.63 13.60
CA ALA A 34 -43.38 -30.52 12.27
C ALA A 34 -43.37 -29.07 11.74
N TRP A 35 -43.58 -28.08 12.63
CA TRP A 35 -43.50 -26.67 12.25
C TRP A 35 -42.09 -26.27 11.79
N TRP A 36 -41.05 -26.74 12.50
CA TRP A 36 -39.65 -26.47 12.14
C TRP A 36 -39.25 -27.15 10.82
N SER A 37 -39.74 -28.37 10.57
CA SER A 37 -39.53 -29.06 9.30
C SER A 37 -40.19 -28.32 8.12
N LEU A 38 -41.43 -27.85 8.29
CA LEU A 38 -42.11 -27.02 7.29
C LEU A 38 -41.41 -25.68 7.02
N ALA A 39 -40.73 -25.12 8.02
CA ALA A 39 -39.91 -23.93 7.89
C ALA A 39 -38.54 -24.18 7.21
N GLY A 40 -38.25 -25.43 6.79
CA GLY A 40 -37.02 -25.82 6.11
C GLY A 40 -35.81 -25.99 7.03
N VAL A 41 -36.04 -26.29 8.31
CA VAL A 41 -34.95 -26.58 9.26
C VAL A 41 -34.65 -28.08 9.26
N ASP A 42 -33.51 -28.44 8.67
CA ASP A 42 -33.09 -29.84 8.49
C ASP A 42 -32.26 -30.39 9.69
N GLY A 43 -31.90 -29.55 10.67
CA GLY A 43 -31.13 -29.95 11.85
C GLY A 43 -31.04 -28.86 12.93
N ALA A 44 -30.83 -29.25 14.18
CA ALA A 44 -30.75 -28.33 15.33
C ALA A 44 -29.35 -27.73 15.56
N VAL A 45 -28.33 -28.23 14.86
CA VAL A 45 -26.93 -27.84 15.01
C VAL A 45 -26.31 -27.71 13.62
N ALA A 46 -25.72 -26.56 13.33
CA ALA A 46 -24.88 -26.39 12.15
C ALA A 46 -23.49 -26.96 12.45
N GLU A 47 -22.90 -27.68 11.49
CA GLU A 47 -21.54 -28.26 11.57
C GLU A 47 -20.45 -27.20 11.86
N ALA A 48 -20.67 -25.95 11.43
CA ALA A 48 -19.76 -24.84 11.67
C ALA A 48 -20.18 -24.04 12.92
N PRO A 49 -19.30 -23.87 13.92
CA PRO A 49 -19.60 -23.03 15.07
C PRO A 49 -19.78 -21.57 14.64
N VAL A 50 -20.97 -21.03 14.85
CA VAL A 50 -21.26 -19.61 14.60
C VAL A 50 -20.95 -18.81 15.86
N ASN A 51 -20.04 -17.84 15.78
CA ASN A 51 -19.78 -16.92 16.89
C ASN A 51 -20.87 -15.83 16.93
N TRP A 52 -21.91 -16.05 17.73
CA TRP A 52 -23.04 -15.13 17.90
C TRP A 52 -22.69 -13.86 18.68
N LEU A 53 -21.56 -13.85 19.40
CA LEU A 53 -21.04 -12.70 20.15
C LEU A 53 -20.10 -11.84 19.31
N ARG A 54 -19.89 -12.16 18.03
CA ARG A 54 -19.06 -11.34 17.15
C ARG A 54 -19.68 -9.95 17.04
N PRO A 55 -18.92 -8.87 17.28
CA PRO A 55 -19.39 -7.52 17.05
C PRO A 55 -19.92 -7.42 15.61
N GLN A 56 -21.15 -6.94 15.44
CA GLN A 56 -21.64 -6.72 14.09
C GLN A 56 -20.76 -5.64 13.43
N PRO A 57 -20.29 -5.88 12.20
CA PRO A 57 -19.53 -4.86 11.49
C PRO A 57 -20.41 -3.62 11.37
N THR A 58 -19.84 -2.48 11.72
CA THR A 58 -20.50 -1.19 11.57
C THR A 58 -20.82 -0.96 10.10
N ARG A 59 -21.81 -0.11 9.83
CA ARG A 59 -22.17 0.28 8.46
C ARG A 59 -20.97 0.83 7.67
N ALA A 60 -20.01 1.47 8.34
CA ALA A 60 -18.75 1.91 7.75
C ALA A 60 -17.87 0.72 7.31
N GLN A 61 -17.72 -0.30 8.16
CA GLN A 61 -16.96 -1.52 7.84
C GLN A 61 -17.61 -2.34 6.73
N LEU A 62 -18.94 -2.42 6.70
CA LEU A 62 -19.69 -3.07 5.62
C LEU A 62 -19.52 -2.32 4.29
N ALA A 63 -19.54 -0.98 4.32
CA ALA A 63 -19.31 -0.17 3.14
C ALA A 63 -17.86 -0.30 2.63
N GLU A 64 -16.87 -0.34 3.54
CA GLU A 64 -15.46 -0.55 3.20
C GLU A 64 -15.21 -1.95 2.61
N GLN A 65 -15.83 -2.99 3.17
CA GLN A 65 -15.77 -4.35 2.65
C GLN A 65 -16.44 -4.48 1.27
N ALA A 66 -17.60 -3.84 1.07
CA ALA A 66 -18.26 -3.80 -0.22
C ALA A 66 -17.43 -3.04 -1.27
N ALA A 67 -16.80 -1.93 -0.88
CA ALA A 67 -15.89 -1.18 -1.75
C ALA A 67 -14.65 -2.00 -2.14
N LYS A 68 -14.10 -2.79 -1.21
CA LYS A 68 -12.96 -3.68 -1.47
C LYS A 68 -13.32 -4.88 -2.35
N ALA A 69 -14.56 -5.36 -2.26
CA ALA A 69 -15.08 -6.46 -3.09
C ALA A 69 -15.43 -6.02 -4.53
N PHE A 70 -15.74 -4.75 -4.74
CA PHE A 70 -16.03 -4.18 -6.06
C PHE A 70 -14.82 -3.47 -6.69
N ALA A 71 -13.66 -3.49 -6.02
CA ALA A 71 -12.45 -2.92 -6.60
C ALA A 71 -12.07 -3.73 -7.84
N PRO A 72 -11.87 -3.10 -9.02
CA PRO A 72 -11.32 -3.79 -10.17
C PRO A 72 -9.99 -4.46 -9.79
N PRO A 73 -9.62 -5.59 -10.43
CA PRO A 73 -8.33 -6.22 -10.15
C PRO A 73 -7.24 -5.17 -10.26
N PRO A 74 -6.29 -5.12 -9.29
CA PRO A 74 -5.21 -4.16 -9.36
C PRO A 74 -4.51 -4.33 -10.71
N PRO A 75 -4.19 -3.22 -11.43
CA PRO A 75 -3.53 -3.31 -12.71
C PRO A 75 -2.29 -4.18 -12.56
N GLU A 76 -2.12 -5.15 -13.46
CA GLU A 76 -1.00 -6.08 -13.40
C GLU A 76 0.31 -5.27 -13.47
N LYS A 77 1.14 -5.40 -12.43
CA LYS A 77 2.42 -4.69 -12.38
C LYS A 77 3.28 -5.09 -13.59
N PRO A 78 3.97 -4.15 -14.24
CA PRO A 78 4.88 -4.47 -15.34
C PRO A 78 5.98 -5.42 -14.89
N LYS A 79 6.33 -6.37 -15.76
CA LYS A 79 7.33 -7.43 -15.49
C LYS A 79 8.68 -7.18 -16.15
N THR A 80 8.76 -6.22 -17.06
CA THR A 80 10.00 -5.82 -17.76
C THR A 80 10.20 -4.32 -17.60
N LEU A 81 11.45 -3.88 -17.70
CA LEU A 81 11.80 -2.46 -17.59
C LEU A 81 11.11 -1.63 -18.69
N ASP A 82 11.09 -2.11 -19.92
CA ASP A 82 10.45 -1.40 -21.03
C ASP A 82 8.93 -1.23 -20.81
N ALA A 83 8.25 -2.31 -20.41
CA ALA A 83 6.83 -2.25 -20.06
C ALA A 83 6.57 -1.33 -18.86
N TYR A 84 7.52 -1.24 -17.92
CA TYR A 84 7.44 -0.30 -16.82
C TYR A 84 7.55 1.16 -17.27
N LEU A 85 8.45 1.48 -18.20
CA LEU A 85 8.59 2.84 -18.74
C LEU A 85 7.36 3.23 -19.56
N GLU A 86 6.82 2.32 -20.37
CA GLU A 86 5.56 2.53 -21.08
C GLU A 86 4.39 2.75 -20.12
N TRP A 87 4.25 1.89 -19.11
CA TRP A 87 3.24 2.03 -18.07
C TRP A 87 3.38 3.38 -17.35
N LEU A 88 4.59 3.76 -16.95
CA LEU A 88 4.86 5.05 -16.31
C LEU A 88 4.55 6.25 -17.22
N ALA A 89 4.64 6.09 -18.54
CA ALA A 89 4.32 7.14 -19.51
C ALA A 89 2.81 7.28 -19.75
N SER A 90 2.08 6.16 -19.81
CA SER A 90 0.66 6.14 -20.23
C SER A 90 -0.33 6.11 -19.07
N ASP A 91 0.05 5.57 -17.92
CA ASP A 91 -0.90 5.32 -16.83
C ASP A 91 -1.45 6.62 -16.25
N SER A 92 -2.78 6.72 -16.22
CA SER A 92 -3.51 7.86 -15.68
C SER A 92 -3.62 7.80 -14.15
N ALA A 93 -3.36 6.65 -13.52
CA ALA A 93 -3.44 6.48 -12.08
C ALA A 93 -2.23 7.04 -11.31
N GLN A 94 -1.19 7.50 -12.00
CA GLN A 94 0.00 8.08 -11.36
C GLN A 94 -0.33 9.42 -10.67
N PRO A 95 0.16 9.65 -9.44
CA PRO A 95 -0.23 10.81 -8.64
C PRO A 95 0.13 12.15 -9.31
N GLU A 96 1.21 12.17 -10.08
CA GLU A 96 1.64 13.36 -10.83
C GLU A 96 0.72 13.76 -12.00
N ARG A 97 -0.23 12.90 -12.42
CA ARG A 97 -1.15 13.20 -13.54
C ARG A 97 -2.13 14.32 -13.24
N LYS A 98 -2.35 14.62 -11.96
CA LYS A 98 -3.18 15.75 -11.53
C LYS A 98 -2.47 17.11 -11.68
N TRP A 99 -1.18 17.12 -11.98
CA TRP A 99 -0.38 18.34 -12.10
C TRP A 99 -0.14 18.71 -13.56
N PRO A 100 -0.09 20.02 -13.90
CA PRO A 100 0.28 20.44 -15.24
C PRO A 100 1.78 20.19 -15.47
N GLY A 101 2.13 19.63 -16.62
CA GLY A 101 3.52 19.48 -17.05
C GLY A 101 3.78 18.23 -17.89
N THR A 102 4.89 18.26 -18.62
CA THR A 102 5.38 17.09 -19.36
C THR A 102 6.15 16.19 -18.39
N PRO A 103 5.83 14.88 -18.30
CA PRO A 103 6.56 13.97 -17.45
C PRO A 103 7.99 13.77 -17.95
N ILE A 104 8.95 13.81 -17.04
CA ILE A 104 10.33 13.41 -17.30
C ILE A 104 10.49 11.99 -16.79
N LEU A 105 10.63 11.06 -17.74
CA LEU A 105 10.78 9.64 -17.45
C LEU A 105 12.22 9.32 -17.01
N PRO A 106 12.41 8.19 -16.30
CA PRO A 106 13.75 7.70 -16.01
C PRO A 106 14.57 7.45 -17.27
N THR A 107 15.89 7.55 -17.13
CA THR A 107 16.86 7.39 -18.24
C THR A 107 18.03 6.52 -17.81
N GLY A 108 18.76 5.97 -18.78
CA GLY A 108 19.96 5.17 -18.53
C GLY A 108 19.77 3.67 -18.73
N PRO A 109 20.86 2.89 -18.66
CA PRO A 109 20.83 1.46 -18.96
C PRO A 109 20.20 0.65 -17.81
N ALA A 110 19.65 -0.52 -18.16
CA ALA A 110 19.42 -1.59 -17.19
C ALA A 110 20.77 -2.10 -16.66
N GLU A 111 20.75 -2.72 -15.47
CA GLU A 111 21.94 -3.27 -14.79
C GLU A 111 23.06 -2.25 -14.58
N ALA A 112 22.69 -0.96 -14.48
CA ALA A 112 23.65 0.12 -14.33
C ALA A 112 24.54 -0.07 -13.09
N PRO A 113 25.83 0.30 -13.16
CA PRO A 113 26.72 0.32 -11.98
C PRO A 113 26.15 1.17 -10.84
N LEU A 114 25.39 2.21 -11.16
CA LEU A 114 24.73 3.07 -10.20
C LEU A 114 23.35 3.49 -10.71
N MET A 115 22.34 3.37 -9.84
CA MET A 115 21.07 4.07 -9.99
C MET A 115 21.02 5.27 -9.05
N VAL A 116 20.64 6.42 -9.57
CA VAL A 116 20.46 7.66 -8.81
C VAL A 116 18.98 7.99 -8.77
N ILE A 117 18.46 8.22 -7.55
CA ILE A 117 17.07 8.64 -7.35
C ILE A 117 17.04 10.00 -6.67
N THR A 118 16.30 10.93 -7.26
CA THR A 118 16.02 12.26 -6.70
C THR A 118 14.53 12.43 -6.40
N ASP A 119 14.13 13.58 -5.86
CA ASP A 119 12.76 13.81 -5.41
C ASP A 119 11.81 14.12 -6.58
N MET A 120 12.03 15.21 -7.31
CA MET A 120 11.20 15.64 -8.43
C MET A 120 12.00 16.54 -9.36
N PRO A 121 11.56 16.69 -10.62
CA PRO A 121 12.15 17.64 -11.54
C PRO A 121 12.25 19.06 -10.97
N ASP A 122 13.27 19.79 -11.40
CA ASP A 122 13.34 21.22 -11.22
C ASP A 122 12.45 21.99 -12.19
N MET A 123 12.23 23.27 -11.85
CA MET A 123 11.42 24.19 -12.65
C MET A 123 11.90 24.27 -14.12
N VAL A 124 13.22 24.18 -14.33
CA VAL A 124 13.82 24.28 -15.67
C VAL A 124 13.87 22.93 -16.41
N ASP A 125 13.83 21.82 -15.66
CA ASP A 125 13.96 20.47 -16.22
C ASP A 125 12.81 20.16 -17.19
N ALA A 126 11.60 20.63 -16.87
CA ALA A 126 10.42 20.45 -17.72
C ALA A 126 10.60 21.06 -19.12
N GLY A 127 11.28 22.21 -19.21
CA GLY A 127 11.60 22.84 -20.50
C GLY A 127 12.76 22.16 -21.24
N ALA A 128 13.70 21.56 -20.50
CA ALA A 128 14.85 20.85 -21.06
C ALA A 128 14.53 19.39 -21.46
N GLY A 129 13.47 18.80 -20.89
CA GLY A 129 13.07 17.42 -21.11
C GLY A 129 13.91 16.38 -20.37
N HIS A 130 14.81 16.81 -19.46
CA HIS A 130 15.64 15.91 -18.66
C HIS A 130 15.89 16.50 -17.27
N LEU A 131 16.14 15.63 -16.28
CA LEU A 131 16.44 16.04 -14.90
C LEU A 131 17.75 16.84 -14.84
N PHE A 132 17.95 17.64 -13.79
CA PHE A 132 19.24 18.28 -13.52
C PHE A 132 19.73 19.16 -14.69
N ALA A 133 18.86 20.03 -15.22
CA ALA A 133 19.17 20.92 -16.35
C ALA A 133 19.75 22.28 -15.92
N ASP A 134 19.94 22.51 -14.63
CA ASP A 134 20.43 23.76 -14.06
C ASP A 134 21.88 23.67 -13.54
N ARG A 135 22.30 24.65 -12.72
CA ARG A 135 23.60 24.64 -12.04
C ARG A 135 23.76 23.47 -11.06
N ALA A 136 22.67 22.98 -10.45
CA ALA A 136 22.73 21.80 -9.61
C ALA A 136 23.05 20.56 -10.46
N GLY A 137 22.62 20.52 -11.71
CA GLY A 137 23.03 19.51 -12.68
C GLY A 137 24.51 19.53 -13.03
N ALA A 138 25.10 20.70 -13.23
CA ALA A 138 26.55 20.80 -13.44
C ALA A 138 27.37 20.27 -12.24
N LEU A 139 26.87 20.46 -11.02
CA LEU A 139 27.45 19.87 -9.81
C LEU A 139 27.23 18.35 -9.77
N PHE A 140 26.04 17.87 -10.10
CA PHE A 140 25.73 16.45 -10.21
C PHE A 140 26.68 15.73 -11.18
N ASP A 141 26.88 16.28 -12.37
CA ASP A 141 27.80 15.71 -13.37
C ASP A 141 29.27 15.74 -12.88
N ALA A 142 29.65 16.74 -12.08
CA ALA A 142 30.97 16.77 -11.44
C ALA A 142 31.10 15.67 -10.35
N MET A 143 30.04 15.41 -9.58
CA MET A 143 29.99 14.34 -8.59
C MET A 143 30.14 12.96 -9.25
N MET A 144 29.41 12.70 -10.34
CA MET A 144 29.51 11.44 -11.08
C MET A 144 30.92 11.23 -11.66
N ARG A 145 31.49 12.28 -12.28
CA ARG A 145 32.86 12.23 -12.80
C ARG A 145 33.90 11.98 -11.71
N ALA A 146 33.70 12.51 -10.51
CA ALA A 146 34.62 12.31 -9.39
C ALA A 146 34.67 10.84 -8.92
N ILE A 147 33.62 10.06 -9.20
CA ILE A 147 33.57 8.62 -8.94
C ILE A 147 33.77 7.77 -10.20
N GLY A 148 34.23 8.38 -11.30
CA GLY A 148 34.56 7.67 -12.55
C GLY A 148 33.36 7.30 -13.42
N LEU A 149 32.17 7.85 -13.15
CA LEU A 149 30.95 7.59 -13.93
C LEU A 149 30.56 8.80 -14.78
N ARG A 150 29.91 8.53 -15.91
CA ARG A 150 29.20 9.54 -16.71
C ARG A 150 27.70 9.36 -16.55
N ARG A 151 26.96 10.38 -16.98
CA ARG A 151 25.50 10.37 -16.97
C ARG A 151 24.90 9.23 -17.80
N ASP A 152 25.57 8.83 -18.88
CA ASP A 152 25.14 7.73 -19.75
C ASP A 152 25.39 6.35 -19.12
N ASP A 153 26.26 6.28 -18.10
CA ASP A 153 26.63 5.02 -17.42
C ASP A 153 25.68 4.70 -16.25
N ILE A 154 24.79 5.62 -15.89
CA ILE A 154 23.93 5.50 -14.70
C ILE A 154 22.45 5.43 -15.08
N CYS A 155 21.68 4.73 -14.26
CA CYS A 155 20.22 4.85 -14.30
C CYS A 155 19.80 6.05 -13.45
N LEU A 156 19.11 7.03 -14.03
CA LEU A 156 18.68 8.25 -13.35
C LEU A 156 17.15 8.35 -13.32
N ALA A 157 16.59 8.47 -12.12
CA ALA A 157 15.15 8.54 -11.89
C ALA A 157 14.78 9.58 -10.81
N SER A 158 13.50 9.94 -10.75
CA SER A 158 12.92 10.78 -9.68
C SER A 158 11.70 10.10 -9.06
N LEU A 159 11.39 10.42 -7.80
CA LEU A 159 10.16 9.92 -7.16
C LEU A 159 8.92 10.34 -7.93
N PHE A 160 8.86 11.59 -8.41
CA PHE A 160 7.78 12.11 -9.24
C PHE A 160 8.30 12.50 -10.61
N THR A 161 7.55 12.20 -11.69
CA THR A 161 7.96 12.57 -13.06
C THR A 161 7.56 14.00 -13.45
N VAL A 162 6.64 14.63 -12.70
CA VAL A 162 6.23 16.04 -12.85
C VAL A 162 6.36 16.75 -11.51
N ARG A 163 6.71 18.02 -11.53
CA ARG A 163 6.77 18.87 -10.33
C ARG A 163 5.39 19.49 -10.03
N PRO A 164 4.83 19.32 -8.81
CA PRO A 164 3.64 20.06 -8.42
C PRO A 164 3.91 21.56 -8.27
N ALA A 165 2.86 22.36 -8.39
CA ALA A 165 2.90 23.77 -7.99
C ALA A 165 3.39 23.90 -6.54
N GLY A 166 4.43 24.70 -6.31
CA GLY A 166 5.05 24.87 -4.99
C GLY A 166 5.86 23.66 -4.48
N GLY A 167 5.94 22.54 -5.20
CA GLY A 167 6.71 21.37 -4.80
C GLY A 167 6.16 20.62 -3.58
N MET A 168 4.88 20.80 -3.27
CA MET A 168 4.19 20.13 -2.16
C MET A 168 3.50 18.85 -2.64
N VAL A 169 3.61 17.78 -1.85
CA VAL A 169 3.08 16.45 -2.17
C VAL A 169 2.37 15.85 -0.96
N GLU A 170 1.31 15.09 -1.20
CA GLU A 170 0.57 14.40 -0.14
C GLU A 170 1.32 13.15 0.33
N ALA A 171 1.12 12.77 1.59
CA ALA A 171 1.75 11.57 2.15
C ALA A 171 1.32 10.28 1.42
N SER A 172 0.07 10.21 0.96
CA SER A 172 -0.44 9.08 0.16
C SER A 172 0.26 8.97 -1.19
N ASP A 173 0.52 10.09 -1.86
CA ASP A 173 1.26 10.11 -3.12
C ASP A 173 2.69 9.61 -2.91
N LEU A 174 3.31 10.01 -1.79
CA LEU A 174 4.68 9.60 -1.45
C LEU A 174 4.79 8.09 -1.22
N ALA A 175 3.80 7.47 -0.57
CA ALA A 175 3.75 6.02 -0.39
C ALA A 175 3.60 5.29 -1.74
N HIS A 176 2.69 5.77 -2.61
CA HIS A 176 2.50 5.21 -3.95
C HIS A 176 3.79 5.25 -4.78
N VAL A 177 4.48 6.39 -4.81
CA VAL A 177 5.72 6.51 -5.58
C VAL A 177 6.87 5.71 -4.96
N ALA A 178 6.89 5.51 -3.65
CA ALA A 178 7.89 4.64 -3.02
C ALA A 178 7.75 3.18 -3.50
N ASP A 179 6.52 2.66 -3.56
CA ASP A 179 6.25 1.32 -4.09
C ASP A 179 6.58 1.20 -5.58
N ARG A 180 6.25 2.25 -6.35
CA ARG A 180 6.64 2.35 -7.76
C ARG A 180 8.16 2.29 -7.95
N ILE A 181 8.90 2.99 -7.12
CA ILE A 181 10.36 3.02 -7.18
C ILE A 181 10.97 1.68 -6.77
N ARG A 182 10.41 0.97 -5.78
CA ARG A 182 10.83 -0.39 -5.45
C ARG A 182 10.68 -1.33 -6.64
N LEU A 183 9.56 -1.23 -7.37
CA LEU A 183 9.39 -1.98 -8.62
C LEU A 183 10.42 -1.56 -9.67
N HIS A 184 10.67 -0.26 -9.85
CA HIS A 184 11.66 0.22 -10.81
C HIS A 184 13.07 -0.31 -10.51
N VAL A 185 13.51 -0.24 -9.24
CA VAL A 185 14.82 -0.76 -8.80
C VAL A 185 14.90 -2.27 -9.05
N HIS A 186 13.83 -3.01 -8.78
CA HIS A 186 13.77 -4.44 -9.09
C HIS A 186 13.99 -4.72 -10.59
N LEU A 187 13.28 -4.00 -11.45
CA LEU A 187 13.32 -4.22 -12.90
C LEU A 187 14.60 -3.69 -13.56
N ALA A 188 15.17 -2.60 -13.03
CA ALA A 188 16.41 -2.02 -13.52
C ALA A 188 17.65 -2.75 -13.01
N ALA A 189 17.54 -3.52 -11.91
CA ALA A 189 18.60 -4.34 -11.32
C ALA A 189 19.97 -3.64 -11.19
N PRO A 190 20.06 -2.41 -10.63
CA PRO A 190 21.34 -1.71 -10.51
C PRO A 190 22.26 -2.37 -9.48
N ARG A 191 23.57 -2.16 -9.61
CA ARG A 191 24.55 -2.68 -8.62
C ARG A 191 24.51 -1.93 -7.29
N ARG A 192 24.27 -0.61 -7.34
CA ARG A 192 24.22 0.28 -6.18
C ARG A 192 23.17 1.37 -6.38
N LEU A 193 22.70 1.94 -5.27
CA LEU A 193 21.70 3.00 -5.25
C LEU A 193 22.23 4.26 -4.54
N LEU A 194 22.06 5.42 -5.17
CA LEU A 194 22.33 6.74 -4.57
C LEU A 194 21.02 7.51 -4.44
N LEU A 195 20.63 7.79 -3.20
CA LEU A 195 19.43 8.56 -2.89
C LEU A 195 19.81 10.02 -2.61
N LEU A 196 19.21 10.95 -3.36
CA LEU A 196 19.49 12.37 -3.25
C LEU A 196 18.34 13.12 -2.57
N GLY A 197 18.65 13.72 -1.43
CA GLY A 197 17.77 14.66 -0.71
C GLY A 197 16.80 14.02 0.27
N ASP A 198 16.41 14.81 1.28
CA ASP A 198 15.66 14.34 2.45
C ASP A 198 14.31 13.70 2.11
N ARG A 199 13.58 14.25 1.14
CA ARG A 199 12.28 13.70 0.72
C ARG A 199 12.45 12.30 0.13
N THR A 200 13.44 12.12 -0.73
CA THR A 200 13.79 10.83 -1.34
C THR A 200 14.15 9.81 -0.28
N VAL A 201 15.03 10.20 0.65
CA VAL A 201 15.49 9.34 1.73
C VAL A 201 14.34 8.94 2.64
N ARG A 202 13.49 9.89 3.06
CA ARG A 202 12.34 9.60 3.92
C ARG A 202 11.31 8.68 3.27
N ALA A 203 11.11 8.79 1.96
CA ALA A 203 10.17 7.96 1.21
C ALA A 203 10.67 6.51 1.05
N LEU A 204 11.97 6.35 0.78
CA LEU A 204 12.55 5.08 0.37
C LEU A 204 13.25 4.32 1.51
N LEU A 205 13.82 5.04 2.47
CA LEU A 205 14.49 4.53 3.66
C LEU A 205 13.85 5.14 4.93
N PRO A 206 12.57 4.82 5.22
CA PRO A 206 11.94 5.26 6.46
C PRO A 206 12.78 4.77 7.64
N THR A 207 13.21 5.72 8.47
CA THR A 207 14.15 5.44 9.56
C THR A 207 13.37 4.91 10.75
N ASP A 208 13.45 3.60 11.02
CA ASP A 208 12.97 3.01 12.27
C ASP A 208 13.98 3.32 13.40
N GLY A 209 14.09 4.59 13.76
CA GLY A 209 14.61 5.09 15.04
C GLY A 209 16.09 4.85 15.42
N ALA A 210 16.84 3.92 14.83
CA ALA A 210 18.07 3.43 15.46
C ALA A 210 19.35 3.52 14.63
N ASP A 211 19.28 3.53 13.30
CA ASP A 211 20.49 3.38 12.50
C ASP A 211 20.95 4.70 11.87
N ARG A 212 21.97 5.32 12.48
CA ARG A 212 22.69 6.50 12.00
C ARG A 212 23.99 6.14 11.26
N SER A 213 24.16 4.88 10.83
CA SER A 213 25.32 4.45 10.05
C SER A 213 25.59 5.34 8.84
N THR A 214 26.81 5.89 8.80
CA THR A 214 27.38 6.63 7.67
C THR A 214 27.99 5.62 6.71
N GLY A 215 27.16 4.96 5.90
CA GLY A 215 27.62 3.91 4.99
C GLY A 215 26.50 3.33 4.14
N LEU A 216 26.85 2.33 3.33
CA LEU A 216 25.88 1.59 2.52
C LEU A 216 24.94 0.78 3.40
N ARG A 217 23.68 0.74 3.00
CA ARG A 217 22.59 0.08 3.70
C ARG A 217 21.78 -0.76 2.72
N PRO A 218 21.23 -1.90 3.15
CA PRO A 218 20.34 -2.67 2.29
C PRO A 218 19.07 -1.87 2.00
N PHE A 219 18.77 -1.64 0.72
CA PHE A 219 17.47 -1.14 0.26
C PHE A 219 16.63 -2.31 -0.24
N ASN A 220 15.49 -2.53 0.41
CA ASN A 220 14.55 -3.60 0.06
C ASN A 220 13.67 -3.17 -1.13
N HIS A 221 13.61 -4.01 -2.16
CA HIS A 221 12.75 -3.84 -3.33
C HIS A 221 11.99 -5.15 -3.65
N ASP A 222 11.08 -5.11 -4.63
CA ASP A 222 10.13 -6.21 -4.94
C ASP A 222 10.79 -7.57 -5.30
N GLY A 223 12.11 -7.61 -5.51
CA GLY A 223 12.86 -8.81 -5.88
C GLY A 223 14.13 -9.07 -5.08
N GLY A 224 14.38 -8.35 -3.98
CA GLY A 224 15.58 -8.52 -3.18
C GLY A 224 16.08 -7.25 -2.50
N THR A 225 17.39 -7.17 -2.32
CA THR A 225 18.06 -6.02 -1.71
C THR A 225 19.19 -5.51 -2.59
N VAL A 226 19.38 -4.19 -2.60
CA VAL A 226 20.51 -3.53 -3.25
C VAL A 226 21.23 -2.61 -2.26
N PRO A 227 22.57 -2.53 -2.25
CA PRO A 227 23.29 -1.56 -1.44
C PRO A 227 22.92 -0.12 -1.84
N ALA A 228 22.48 0.67 -0.86
CA ALA A 228 22.04 2.03 -1.05
C ALA A 228 22.75 2.98 -0.09
N ILE A 229 23.09 4.17 -0.58
CA ILE A 229 23.58 5.27 0.25
C ILE A 229 22.76 6.53 -0.01
N ALA A 230 22.55 7.30 1.06
CA ALA A 230 21.82 8.54 1.03
C ALA A 230 22.79 9.72 1.15
N THR A 231 22.53 10.79 0.40
CA THR A 231 23.22 12.06 0.58
C THR A 231 22.35 13.25 0.17
N PHE A 232 22.89 14.46 0.33
CA PHE A 232 22.19 15.70 0.03
C PHE A 232 21.94 15.89 -1.46
N HIS A 233 20.83 16.55 -1.77
CA HIS A 233 20.53 16.97 -3.13
C HIS A 233 21.56 18.02 -3.61
N PRO A 234 22.07 17.96 -4.86
CA PRO A 234 23.05 18.92 -5.40
C PRO A 234 22.67 20.40 -5.23
N ARG A 235 21.38 20.72 -5.35
CA ARG A 235 20.83 22.06 -5.09
C ARG A 235 21.10 22.57 -3.66
N LEU A 236 21.02 21.69 -2.66
CA LEU A 236 21.36 22.04 -1.27
C LEU A 236 22.86 22.25 -1.11
N LEU A 237 23.69 21.42 -1.76
CA LEU A 237 25.15 21.55 -1.72
C LEU A 237 25.67 22.86 -2.32
N LEU A 238 24.91 23.48 -3.24
CA LEU A 238 25.24 24.79 -3.79
C LEU A 238 25.03 25.92 -2.77
N SER A 239 23.98 25.85 -1.95
CA SER A 239 23.69 26.85 -0.92
C SER A 239 24.39 26.57 0.42
N GLN A 240 24.76 25.31 0.67
CA GLN A 240 25.40 24.85 1.91
C GLN A 240 26.71 24.12 1.63
N PRO A 241 27.83 24.84 1.36
CA PRO A 241 29.11 24.21 1.05
C PRO A 241 29.64 23.28 2.15
N ALA A 242 29.29 23.50 3.42
CA ALA A 242 29.71 22.65 4.53
C ALA A 242 29.22 21.18 4.38
N ALA A 243 28.07 20.98 3.73
CA ALA A 243 27.50 19.65 3.49
C ALA A 243 28.26 18.86 2.41
N LYS A 244 29.16 19.49 1.63
CA LYS A 244 29.94 18.81 0.57
C LYS A 244 30.89 17.77 1.13
N ALA A 245 31.44 17.98 2.32
CA ALA A 245 32.35 17.02 2.94
C ALA A 245 31.63 15.69 3.26
N GLU A 246 30.39 15.78 3.74
CA GLU A 246 29.56 14.60 4.00
C GLU A 246 29.11 13.93 2.71
N CYS A 247 28.72 14.71 1.69
CA CYS A 247 28.43 14.17 0.36
C CYS A 247 29.62 13.44 -0.26
N TRP A 248 30.82 13.99 -0.12
CA TRP A 248 32.02 13.35 -0.63
C TRP A 248 32.28 11.98 0.04
N ARG A 249 32.12 11.87 1.37
CA ARG A 249 32.26 10.58 2.06
C ARG A 249 31.26 9.53 1.56
N ALA A 250 30.02 9.94 1.27
CA ALA A 250 29.02 9.05 0.70
C ALA A 250 29.44 8.57 -0.71
N LEU A 251 29.95 9.47 -1.55
CA LEU A 251 30.48 9.11 -2.87
C LEU A 251 31.70 8.18 -2.79
N GLN A 252 32.59 8.39 -1.82
CA GLN A 252 33.74 7.49 -1.59
C GLN A 252 33.30 6.08 -1.21
N SER A 253 32.24 5.95 -0.40
CA SER A 253 31.69 4.64 -0.02
C SER A 253 31.18 3.85 -1.23
N LEU A 254 30.78 4.51 -2.32
CA LEU A 254 30.40 3.84 -3.56
C LEU A 254 31.60 3.26 -4.32
N ILE A 255 32.79 3.86 -4.16
CA ILE A 255 34.01 3.43 -4.85
C ILE A 255 34.77 2.36 -4.05
N GLU A 256 34.82 2.48 -2.73
CA GLU A 256 35.73 1.69 -1.87
C GLU A 256 35.44 0.18 -1.92
N GLU A 257 34.18 -0.21 -2.02
CA GLU A 257 33.77 -1.63 -2.07
C GLU A 257 33.82 -2.26 -3.47
N ASP A 258 34.08 -1.47 -4.53
CA ASP A 258 34.35 -2.03 -5.87
C ASP A 258 35.80 -2.51 -6.00
N ARG A 259 36.62 -2.33 -4.95
CA ARG A 259 37.99 -2.83 -4.89
C ARG A 259 37.95 -4.30 -4.39
N PRO A 260 38.43 -5.27 -5.18
CA PRO A 260 38.43 -6.69 -4.83
C PRO A 260 39.31 -7.02 -3.63
#